data_AF-A0A1I1LVQ3-F1
#
_entry.id   AF-A0A1I1LVQ3-F1
#
_cell.length_a   1.000
_cell.length_b   1.000
_cell.length_c   1.000
_cell.angle_alpha   90.00
_cell.angle_beta   90.00
_cell.angle_gamma   90.00
#
_symmetry.space_group_name_H-M   'P 1'
#
loop_
_entity.id
_entity.type
_entity.pdbx_description
1 polymer ?
#
loop_
_entity_poly.entity_id
_entity_poly.type
_entity_poly.pdbx_seq_one_letter_code
_entity_poly.pdbx_strand_id
1 'polypeptide(L)'
;MVMLIKKLPYQYTKSTVDEDVFIGKLYGKDVTLKDVKVEDINYSKRTKEEFEVLRRKFDSSVRKEFLKSLVNDPVKLAELKNAGISDADIELMKIGKPPIGWQVHHNLPLDDGGTNDFENLTLIQNHPYHKAITNTQRTLTKGLQPGDSVDISWPIPKHNIYPKGE
;
A
#
# COMPACT_ATOMS: atom_id res chain seq x y z
N MET A 1 20.23 -26.99 -15.71
CA MET A 1 19.65 -25.99 -16.64
C MET A 1 19.48 -24.69 -15.86
N VAL A 2 20.40 -23.74 -16.07
CA VAL A 2 20.37 -22.45 -15.38
C VAL A 2 19.29 -21.61 -16.05
N MET A 3 18.14 -21.42 -15.40
CA MET A 3 17.19 -20.41 -15.85
C MET A 3 17.90 -19.06 -15.75
N LEU A 4 18.16 -18.44 -16.91
CA LEU A 4 18.42 -17.01 -16.97
C LEU A 4 17.16 -16.31 -16.47
N ILE A 5 17.13 -16.00 -15.18
CA ILE A 5 16.23 -14.99 -14.66
C ILE A 5 16.73 -13.69 -15.28
N LYS A 6 16.00 -13.17 -16.28
CA LYS A 6 16.18 -11.78 -16.73
C LYS A 6 16.16 -10.94 -15.45
N LYS A 7 17.31 -10.40 -15.06
CA LYS A 7 17.41 -9.43 -13.97
C LYS A 7 16.64 -8.20 -14.43
N LEU A 8 15.33 -8.18 -14.19
CA LEU A 8 14.60 -6.93 -14.06
C LEU A 8 15.39 -6.05 -13.07
N PRO A 9 15.42 -4.72 -13.21
CA PRO A 9 16.31 -3.84 -12.42
C PRO A 9 16.07 -3.83 -10.90
N TYR A 10 15.22 -4.72 -10.40
CA TYR A 10 14.65 -4.73 -9.07
C TYR A 10 14.81 -6.15 -8.52
N GLN A 11 15.61 -6.25 -7.46
CA GLN A 11 15.84 -7.51 -6.74
C GLN A 11 14.63 -7.75 -5.84
N TYR A 12 13.62 -8.41 -6.38
CA TYR A 12 12.58 -9.04 -5.56
C TYR A 12 13.13 -10.38 -5.09
N THR A 13 13.41 -10.53 -3.81
CA THR A 13 13.48 -11.87 -3.21
C THR A 13 12.06 -12.28 -2.89
N LYS A 14 11.53 -13.25 -3.65
CA LYS A 14 10.28 -13.94 -3.34
C LYS A 14 10.41 -14.54 -1.94
N SER A 15 9.44 -14.24 -1.07
CA SER A 15 9.33 -14.67 0.32
C SER A 15 9.83 -16.11 0.55
N THR A 16 10.75 -16.28 1.49
CA THR A 16 11.19 -17.59 1.97
C THR A 16 10.35 -17.96 3.18
N VAL A 17 9.21 -18.62 2.93
CA VAL A 17 8.38 -19.52 3.76
C VAL A 17 8.08 -19.20 5.25
N ASP A 18 8.79 -18.31 5.95
CA ASP A 18 8.57 -18.00 7.37
C ASP A 18 8.45 -16.49 7.69
N GLU A 19 8.86 -15.58 6.80
CA GLU A 19 8.56 -14.14 6.92
C GLU A 19 8.32 -13.53 5.53
N ASP A 20 7.17 -12.88 5.30
CA ASP A 20 6.92 -12.17 4.04
C ASP A 20 7.72 -10.86 4.05
N VAL A 21 8.88 -10.93 3.40
CA VAL A 21 9.82 -9.82 3.29
C VAL A 21 9.88 -9.34 1.84
N PHE A 22 9.70 -8.04 1.67
CA PHE A 22 9.84 -7.32 0.41
C PHE A 22 11.02 -6.35 0.49
N ILE A 23 11.83 -6.26 -0.56
CA ILE A 23 12.92 -5.29 -0.65
C ILE A 23 12.59 -4.28 -1.75
N GLY A 24 12.26 -3.06 -1.33
CA GLY A 24 12.01 -1.93 -2.23
C GLY A 24 13.24 -1.02 -2.37
N LYS A 25 13.13 -0.01 -3.25
CA LYS A 25 14.17 1.03 -3.38
C LYS A 25 13.66 2.41 -2.99
N LEU A 26 14.45 3.13 -2.19
CA LEU A 26 14.23 4.52 -1.82
C LEU A 26 15.54 5.31 -1.97
N TYR A 27 15.53 6.34 -2.81
CA TYR A 27 16.73 7.12 -3.16
C TYR A 27 17.91 6.26 -3.62
N GLY A 28 17.63 5.20 -4.39
CA GLY A 28 18.61 4.25 -4.90
C GLY A 28 19.09 3.20 -3.89
N LYS A 29 18.74 3.33 -2.61
CA LYS A 29 19.11 2.38 -1.55
C LYS A 29 18.00 1.35 -1.32
N ASP A 30 18.40 0.15 -0.94
CA ASP A 30 17.47 -0.92 -0.58
C ASP A 30 16.81 -0.63 0.77
N VAL A 31 15.51 -0.93 0.86
CA VAL A 31 14.70 -0.82 2.07
C VAL A 31 14.01 -2.17 2.27
N THR A 32 14.33 -2.84 3.37
CA THR A 32 13.73 -4.12 3.74
C THR A 32 12.43 -3.88 4.48
N LEU A 33 11.34 -4.43 3.97
CA LEU A 33 9.99 -4.28 4.48
C LEU A 33 9.45 -5.66 4.90
N LYS A 34 9.29 -5.88 6.20
CA LYS A 34 8.59 -7.06 6.73
C LYS A 34 7.07 -6.91 6.55
N ASP A 35 6.34 -8.02 6.60
CA ASP A 35 4.88 -8.08 6.46
C ASP A 35 4.33 -7.44 5.19
N VAL A 36 5.12 -7.50 4.12
CA VAL A 36 4.71 -7.08 2.77
C VAL A 36 4.78 -8.32 1.90
N LYS A 37 3.60 -8.84 1.55
CA LYS A 37 3.48 -9.96 0.62
C LYS A 37 3.67 -9.47 -0.81
N VAL A 38 4.06 -10.37 -1.70
CA VAL A 38 4.13 -10.11 -3.14
C VAL A 38 3.18 -11.08 -3.82
N GLU A 39 2.14 -10.55 -4.47
CA GLU A 39 1.14 -11.34 -5.17
C GLU A 39 1.26 -11.14 -6.67
N ASP A 40 1.17 -12.22 -7.44
CA ASP A 40 1.10 -12.12 -8.91
C ASP A 40 -0.33 -11.71 -9.29
N ILE A 41 -0.45 -10.55 -9.92
CA ILE A 41 -1.72 -9.97 -10.37
C ILE A 41 -1.70 -9.76 -11.88
N ASN A 42 -2.87 -9.85 -12.50
CA ASN A 42 -3.07 -9.30 -13.84
C ASN A 42 -3.49 -7.84 -13.68
N TYR A 43 -2.54 -6.92 -13.85
CA TYR A 43 -2.81 -5.49 -13.79
C TYR A 43 -3.47 -5.06 -15.09
N SER A 44 -4.63 -4.41 -15.02
CA SER A 44 -5.37 -3.88 -16.16
C SER A 44 -5.62 -2.38 -15.97
N LYS A 45 -5.00 -1.56 -16.82
CA LYS A 45 -5.04 -0.11 -16.68
C LYS A 45 -6.44 0.44 -16.98
N ARG A 46 -7.12 0.97 -15.96
CA ARG A 46 -8.42 1.62 -16.10
C ARG A 46 -8.36 2.87 -16.97
N THR A 47 -9.52 3.25 -17.50
CA THR A 47 -9.70 4.58 -18.08
C THR A 47 -9.51 5.67 -17.03
N LYS A 48 -9.17 6.87 -17.50
CA LYS A 48 -9.02 8.02 -16.61
C LYS A 48 -10.34 8.37 -15.95
N GLU A 49 -11.45 8.26 -16.69
CA GLU A 49 -12.79 8.60 -16.25
C GLU A 49 -13.24 7.72 -15.08
N GLU A 50 -13.03 6.40 -15.19
CA GLU A 50 -13.33 5.44 -14.11
C GLU A 50 -12.47 5.69 -12.87
N PHE A 51 -11.15 5.89 -13.06
CA PHE A 51 -10.23 6.22 -11.99
C PHE A 51 -10.69 7.47 -11.22
N GLU A 52 -11.05 8.54 -11.94
CA GLU A 52 -11.45 9.81 -11.33
C GLU A 52 -12.76 9.71 -10.55
N VAL A 53 -13.72 8.87 -10.99
CA VAL A 53 -14.93 8.59 -10.22
C VAL A 53 -14.59 7.96 -8.87
N LEU A 54 -13.76 6.93 -8.87
CA LEU A 54 -13.32 6.24 -7.65
C LEU A 54 -12.51 7.16 -6.75
N ARG A 55 -11.63 7.96 -7.35
CA ARG A 55 -10.78 8.90 -6.61
C ARG A 55 -11.59 10.00 -5.91
N ARG A 56 -12.60 10.57 -6.59
CA ARG A 56 -13.50 11.56 -5.96
C ARG A 56 -14.25 10.97 -4.78
N LYS A 57 -14.73 9.73 -4.89
CA LYS A 57 -15.40 9.03 -3.78
C LYS A 57 -14.43 8.79 -2.62
N PHE A 58 -13.20 8.41 -2.92
CA PHE A 58 -12.15 8.23 -1.91
C PHE A 58 -11.89 9.52 -1.11
N ASP A 59 -11.63 10.61 -1.83
CA ASP A 59 -11.24 11.88 -1.24
C ASP A 59 -12.37 12.56 -0.45
N SER A 60 -13.63 12.36 -0.84
CA SER A 60 -14.81 12.98 -0.22
C SER A 60 -15.36 12.24 1.00
N SER A 61 -15.31 10.90 1.03
CA SER A 61 -15.91 10.12 2.12
C SER A 61 -15.05 8.95 2.61
N VAL A 62 -14.57 8.08 1.72
CA VAL A 62 -14.02 6.78 2.13
C VAL A 62 -12.80 6.94 3.01
N ARG A 63 -11.88 7.85 2.66
CA ARG A 63 -10.65 8.08 3.46
C ARG A 63 -10.96 8.46 4.90
N LYS A 64 -11.90 9.40 5.11
CA LYS A 64 -12.28 9.84 6.47
C LYS A 64 -13.04 8.75 7.22
N GLU A 65 -13.86 7.97 6.53
CA GLU A 65 -14.64 6.86 7.11
C GLU A 65 -13.73 5.72 7.55
N PHE A 66 -12.72 5.38 6.74
CA PHE A 66 -11.70 4.39 7.07
C PHE A 66 -10.85 4.80 8.29
N LEU A 67 -10.40 6.06 8.35
CA LEU A 67 -9.64 6.53 9.51
C LEU A 67 -10.47 6.47 10.80
N LYS A 68 -11.75 6.81 10.73
CA LYS A 68 -12.68 6.72 11.86
C LYS A 68 -12.95 5.28 12.27
N SER A 69 -13.07 4.35 11.32
CA SER A 69 -13.31 2.95 11.66
C SER A 69 -12.14 2.35 12.45
N LEU A 70 -10.89 2.70 12.10
CA LEU A 70 -9.70 2.23 12.82
C LEU A 70 -9.67 2.71 14.28
N VAL A 71 -10.05 3.95 14.57
CA VAL A 71 -10.04 4.46 15.97
C VAL A 71 -11.27 4.06 16.79
N ASN A 72 -12.35 3.65 16.13
CA ASN A 72 -13.57 3.20 16.79
C ASN A 72 -13.56 1.70 17.12
N ASP A 73 -12.64 0.94 16.52
CA ASP A 73 -12.39 -0.46 16.85
C ASP A 73 -11.32 -0.54 17.98
N PRO A 74 -11.63 -1.11 19.16
CA PRO A 74 -10.68 -1.19 20.27
C PRO A 74 -9.39 -1.97 19.96
N VAL A 75 -9.48 -3.01 19.13
CA VAL A 75 -8.31 -3.82 18.74
C VAL A 75 -7.42 -2.99 17.81
N LYS A 76 -8.02 -2.31 16.82
CA LYS A 76 -7.27 -1.43 15.92
C LYS A 76 -6.71 -0.21 16.64
N LEU A 77 -7.42 0.36 17.60
CA LEU A 77 -6.90 1.45 18.42
C LEU A 77 -5.64 1.03 19.19
N ALA A 78 -5.60 -0.20 19.74
CA ALA A 78 -4.40 -0.74 20.37
C ALA A 78 -3.27 -0.93 19.36
N GLU A 79 -3.55 -1.47 18.16
CA GLU A 79 -2.57 -1.59 17.07
C GLU A 79 -1.98 -0.22 16.66
N LEU A 80 -2.81 0.83 16.53
CA LEU A 80 -2.35 2.19 16.20
C LEU A 80 -1.37 2.73 17.26
N LYS A 81 -1.69 2.52 18.54
CA LYS A 81 -0.83 2.96 19.66
C LYS A 81 0.49 2.20 19.67
N ASN A 82 0.47 0.88 19.45
CA ASN A 82 1.68 0.07 19.34
C ASN A 82 2.54 0.50 18.13
N ALA A 83 1.91 0.89 17.03
CA ALA A 83 2.58 1.46 15.86
C ALA A 83 3.17 2.88 16.09
N GLY A 84 3.05 3.42 17.32
CA GLY A 84 3.61 4.71 17.70
C GLY A 84 2.77 5.92 17.28
N ILE A 85 1.49 5.74 16.94
CA ILE A 85 0.59 6.85 16.66
C ILE A 85 0.21 7.53 17.99
N SER A 86 0.46 8.84 18.06
CA SER A 86 0.25 9.64 19.27
C SER A 86 -1.24 9.83 19.57
N ASP A 87 -1.60 10.08 20.83
CA ASP A 87 -2.99 10.39 21.18
C ASP A 87 -3.51 11.64 20.43
N ALA A 88 -2.64 12.63 20.17
CA ALA A 88 -2.99 13.80 19.36
C ALA A 88 -3.33 13.43 17.90
N ASP A 89 -2.60 12.48 17.32
CA ASP A 89 -2.91 11.95 15.99
C ASP A 89 -4.18 11.08 15.99
N ILE A 90 -4.45 10.35 17.07
CA ILE A 90 -5.72 9.63 17.24
C ILE A 90 -6.90 10.61 17.22
N GLU A 91 -6.77 11.78 17.84
CA GLU A 91 -7.81 12.83 17.76
C GLU A 91 -8.00 13.36 16.33
N LEU A 92 -6.93 13.48 15.53
CA LEU A 92 -7.03 13.80 14.10
C LEU A 92 -7.82 12.71 13.35
N MET A 93 -7.55 11.45 13.63
CA MET A 93 -8.24 10.31 13.00
C MET A 93 -9.72 10.26 13.36
N LYS A 94 -10.12 10.61 14.59
CA LYS A 94 -11.53 10.70 15.00
C LYS A 94 -12.34 11.70 14.17
N ILE A 95 -11.70 12.76 13.67
CA ILE A 95 -12.32 13.71 12.73
C ILE A 95 -12.06 13.36 11.27
N GLY A 96 -11.43 12.23 10.99
CA GLY A 96 -11.18 11.70 9.65
C GLY A 96 -9.97 12.29 8.94
N LYS A 97 -9.01 12.85 9.69
CA LYS A 97 -7.73 13.33 9.17
C LYS A 97 -6.63 12.32 9.44
N PRO A 98 -5.68 12.10 8.50
CA PRO A 98 -4.60 11.16 8.72
C PRO A 98 -3.63 11.68 9.81
N PRO A 99 -2.99 10.78 10.58
CA PRO A 99 -1.88 11.13 11.46
C PRO A 99 -0.74 11.83 10.73
N ILE A 100 0.03 12.63 11.43
CA ILE A 100 1.22 13.28 10.88
C ILE A 100 2.23 12.22 10.44
N GLY A 101 2.65 12.28 9.17
CA GLY A 101 3.60 11.33 8.61
C GLY A 101 2.99 10.01 8.16
N TRP A 102 1.67 9.83 8.21
CA TRP A 102 0.95 8.65 7.72
C TRP A 102 0.00 8.99 6.57
N GLN A 103 -0.33 7.99 5.74
CA GLN A 103 -1.23 8.13 4.61
C GLN A 103 -2.13 6.89 4.49
N VAL A 104 -3.32 7.05 3.90
CA VAL A 104 -4.16 5.91 3.50
C VAL A 104 -3.74 5.48 2.10
N HIS A 105 -3.30 4.24 1.98
CA HIS A 105 -2.81 3.60 0.76
C HIS A 105 -3.80 2.55 0.28
N HIS A 106 -3.95 2.44 -1.04
CA HIS A 106 -4.70 1.36 -1.67
C HIS A 106 -3.76 0.19 -1.96
N ASN A 107 -4.10 -1.00 -1.46
CA ASN A 107 -3.31 -2.22 -1.63
C ASN A 107 -3.23 -2.63 -3.10
N LEU A 108 -4.38 -2.73 -3.77
CA LEU A 108 -4.50 -2.70 -5.23
C LEU A 108 -4.90 -1.29 -5.65
N PRO A 109 -4.25 -0.67 -6.65
CA PRO A 109 -4.42 0.74 -6.92
C PRO A 109 -5.72 1.01 -7.69
N LEU A 110 -6.27 2.22 -7.54
CA LEU A 110 -7.49 2.62 -8.23
C LEU A 110 -7.33 2.76 -9.75
N ASP A 111 -6.11 2.80 -10.27
CA ASP A 111 -5.84 2.83 -11.71
C ASP A 111 -5.75 1.43 -12.34
N ASP A 112 -5.89 0.38 -11.52
CA ASP A 112 -6.07 -1.05 -11.83
C ASP A 112 -7.38 -1.56 -11.24
N GLY A 113 -7.64 -2.86 -11.09
CA GLY A 113 -8.78 -3.49 -10.41
C GLY A 113 -9.02 -3.13 -8.93
N GLY A 114 -8.22 -2.29 -8.28
CA GLY A 114 -8.43 -1.91 -6.88
C GLY A 114 -9.72 -1.12 -6.60
N THR A 115 -10.31 -1.29 -5.42
CA THR A 115 -11.58 -0.67 -5.02
C THR A 115 -11.41 0.29 -3.83
N ASN A 116 -12.50 0.94 -3.41
CA ASN A 116 -12.54 1.77 -2.21
C ASN A 116 -12.99 1.00 -0.95
N ASP A 117 -13.04 -0.32 -1.02
CA ASP A 117 -13.40 -1.15 0.12
C ASP A 117 -12.29 -1.10 1.18
N PHE A 118 -12.65 -1.16 2.47
CA PHE A 118 -11.68 -0.96 3.55
C PHE A 118 -10.60 -2.06 3.59
N GLU A 119 -10.94 -3.26 3.12
CA GLU A 119 -10.03 -4.39 2.96
C GLU A 119 -8.92 -4.09 1.94
N ASN A 120 -9.18 -3.18 0.99
CA ASN A 120 -8.20 -2.69 0.03
C ASN A 120 -7.41 -1.47 0.54
N LEU A 121 -7.64 -1.04 1.79
CA LEU A 121 -6.99 0.15 2.35
C LEU A 121 -6.05 -0.19 3.51
N THR A 122 -4.91 0.48 3.53
CA THR A 122 -3.92 0.39 4.59
C THR A 122 -3.53 1.79 5.04
N LEU A 123 -3.62 2.08 6.34
CA LEU A 123 -2.95 3.23 6.95
C LEU A 123 -1.45 2.92 7.06
N ILE A 124 -0.65 3.65 6.31
CA ILE A 124 0.78 3.38 6.15
C ILE A 124 1.64 4.58 6.55
N GLN A 125 2.74 4.34 7.26
CA GLN A 125 3.71 5.37 7.55
C GLN A 125 4.43 5.77 6.26
N ASN A 126 4.53 7.08 6.01
CA ASN A 126 4.97 7.59 4.72
C ASN A 126 6.44 7.24 4.43
N HIS A 127 7.32 7.47 5.40
CA HIS A 127 8.75 7.21 5.28
C HIS A 127 9.20 6.13 6.28
N PRO A 128 9.98 5.13 5.87
CA PRO A 128 10.38 4.82 4.48
C PRO A 128 9.31 4.02 3.70
N TYR A 129 8.32 3.47 4.40
CA TYR A 129 7.46 2.38 3.94
C TYR A 129 6.64 2.70 2.69
N HIS A 130 5.73 3.68 2.76
CA HIS A 130 4.87 4.03 1.63
C HIS A 130 5.67 4.39 0.38
N LYS A 131 6.76 5.16 0.55
CA LYS A 131 7.62 5.55 -0.57
C LYS A 131 8.30 4.37 -1.24
N ALA A 132 8.83 3.41 -0.48
CA ALA A 132 9.51 2.24 -1.05
C ALA A 132 8.54 1.35 -1.84
N ILE A 133 7.32 1.14 -1.32
CA ILE A 133 6.26 0.38 -2.02
C ILE A 133 5.82 1.11 -3.29
N THR A 134 5.43 2.38 -3.18
CA THR A 134 4.91 3.14 -4.33
C THR A 134 5.93 3.38 -5.43
N ASN A 135 7.22 3.56 -5.10
CA ASN A 135 8.28 3.64 -6.12
C ASN A 135 8.32 2.38 -6.99
N THR A 136 8.15 1.23 -6.35
CA THR A 136 8.17 -0.08 -7.01
C THR A 136 6.92 -0.27 -7.87
N GLN A 137 5.73 0.00 -7.30
CA GLN A 137 4.45 -0.04 -8.01
C GLN A 137 4.42 0.87 -9.25
N ARG A 138 4.92 2.11 -9.12
CA ARG A 138 5.02 3.07 -10.25
C ARG A 138 5.99 2.61 -11.34
N THR A 139 7.01 1.87 -10.95
CA THR A 139 7.98 1.32 -11.89
C THR A 139 7.36 0.19 -12.69
N LEU A 140 6.67 -0.74 -12.02
CA LEU A 140 6.03 -1.90 -12.66
C LEU A 140 4.96 -1.48 -13.68
N THR A 141 4.29 -0.36 -13.43
CA THR A 141 3.19 0.16 -14.26
C THR A 141 3.62 1.26 -15.23
N LYS A 142 4.93 1.55 -15.31
CA LYS A 142 5.45 2.65 -16.12
C LYS A 142 5.20 2.37 -17.61
N GLY A 143 4.51 3.31 -18.26
CA GLY A 143 4.28 3.28 -19.71
C GLY A 143 2.98 2.61 -20.14
N LEU A 144 2.24 1.96 -19.21
CA LEU A 144 0.93 1.39 -19.50
C LEU A 144 -0.07 2.48 -19.88
N GLN A 145 -0.81 2.24 -20.95
CA GLN A 145 -1.92 3.05 -21.44
C GLN A 145 -3.25 2.45 -20.98
N PRO A 146 -4.34 3.25 -20.89
CA PRO A 146 -5.67 2.71 -20.62
C PRO A 146 -6.03 1.55 -21.55
N GLY A 147 -6.50 0.43 -20.98
CA GLY A 147 -6.80 -0.81 -21.70
C GLY A 147 -5.65 -1.81 -21.77
N ASP A 148 -4.40 -1.39 -21.51
CA ASP A 148 -3.28 -2.32 -21.42
C ASP A 148 -3.45 -3.25 -20.22
N SER A 149 -2.99 -4.50 -20.37
CA SER A 149 -2.93 -5.45 -19.26
C SER A 149 -1.59 -6.19 -19.23
N VAL A 150 -1.06 -6.45 -18.04
CA VAL A 150 0.23 -7.12 -17.83
C VAL A 150 0.25 -7.90 -16.51
N ASP A 151 0.86 -9.08 -16.53
CA ASP A 151 1.10 -9.86 -15.32
C ASP A 151 2.30 -9.28 -14.56
N ILE A 152 2.10 -8.88 -13.30
CA ILE A 152 3.13 -8.27 -12.45
C ILE A 152 3.08 -8.83 -11.04
N SER A 153 4.25 -8.93 -10.41
CA SER A 153 4.37 -9.27 -8.99
C SER A 153 4.23 -7.99 -8.16
N TRP A 154 3.11 -7.86 -7.45
CA TRP A 154 2.68 -6.63 -6.79
C TRP A 154 2.89 -6.67 -5.26
N PRO A 155 3.64 -5.72 -4.68
CA PRO A 155 3.85 -5.66 -3.23
C PRO A 155 2.62 -5.08 -2.51
N ILE A 156 2.17 -5.78 -1.46
CA ILE A 156 0.98 -5.46 -0.67
C ILE A 156 1.28 -5.58 0.83
N PRO A 157 1.08 -4.53 1.64
CA PRO A 157 1.08 -4.66 3.10
C PRO A 157 0.03 -5.67 3.56
N LYS A 158 0.40 -6.59 4.45
CA LYS A 158 -0.52 -7.63 4.94
C LYS A 158 -1.68 -7.12 5.79
N HIS A 159 -1.53 -5.94 6.37
CA HIS A 159 -2.38 -5.45 7.43
C HIS A 159 -2.80 -4.01 7.14
N ASN A 160 -3.99 -3.63 7.63
CA ASN A 160 -4.55 -2.30 7.41
C ASN A 160 -3.86 -1.18 8.21
N ILE A 161 -2.86 -1.50 9.04
CA ILE A 161 -1.96 -0.56 9.72
C ILE A 161 -0.54 -1.07 9.48
N TYR A 162 0.33 -0.22 8.93
CA TYR A 162 1.69 -0.61 8.56
C TYR A 162 2.74 0.50 8.78
N PRO A 163 3.84 0.24 9.51
CA PRO A 163 4.13 -1.00 10.23
C PRO A 163 3.21 -1.19 11.45
N LYS A 164 3.16 -2.40 12.00
CA LYS A 164 2.35 -2.73 13.20
C LYS A 164 2.91 -2.17 14.52
N GLY A 165 4.13 -1.61 14.51
CA GLY A 165 4.91 -1.39 15.73
C GLY A 165 5.60 -2.67 16.18
N GLU A 166 6.66 -2.52 16.96
CA GLU A 166 7.37 -3.63 17.65
C GLU A 166 6.94 -3.70 19.12
#